data_AF-A0A928X7X0-F1
#
_entry.id   AF-A0A928X7X0-F1
#
_cell.length_a   1.000
_cell.length_b   1.000
_cell.length_c   1.000
_cell.angle_alpha   90.00
_cell.angle_beta   90.00
_cell.angle_gamma   90.00
#
_symmetry.space_group_name_H-M   'P 1'
#
loop_
_entity.id
_entity.type
_entity.pdbx_description
1 polymer ?
#
loop_
_entity_poly.entity_id
_entity_poly.type
_entity_poly.pdbx_seq_one_letter_code
_entity_poly.pdbx_strand_id
1 'polypeptide(L)'
;MKIGGSGGGNTITGLNFEKKVDFQDLLKAVPGYALKKISHKAGLGVFFEDTLVARCFRKQDFYKFLEEENINWQQMLSKRLLPDDALLVIVRETLFIIEVKYQQVAGSVDEKLQTCDFKRKQYLKLVAPLGIKVEYVYVLNDWFKQPSYKDVLEYVHSVNCHYKFNELPLSWLGLPTKQAMPAPVIPSRTGPTVS
;
A
#
# COMPACT_ATOMS: atom_id res chain seq x y z
N MET A 1 -40.76 -1.65 5.97
CA MET A 1 -39.99 -0.73 5.11
C MET A 1 -38.87 -1.51 4.43
N LYS A 2 -38.99 -1.76 3.12
CA LYS A 2 -37.88 -2.24 2.29
C LYS A 2 -37.14 -1.00 1.80
N ILE A 3 -35.86 -0.87 2.14
CA ILE A 3 -35.00 0.13 1.53
C ILE A 3 -33.99 -0.64 0.68
N GLY A 4 -34.31 -0.71 -0.61
CA GLY A 4 -33.34 -1.04 -1.64
C GLY A 4 -32.41 0.14 -1.84
N GLY A 5 -31.12 -0.18 -1.98
CA GLY A 5 -30.07 0.74 -2.35
C GLY A 5 -28.97 -0.07 -3.03
N SER A 6 -29.23 -0.48 -4.26
CA SER A 6 -28.24 -1.04 -5.18
C SER A 6 -27.44 0.12 -5.76
N GLY A 7 -26.14 0.22 -5.46
CA GLY A 7 -25.33 1.30 -6.00
C GLY A 7 -23.92 1.35 -5.46
N GLY A 8 -23.01 0.66 -6.13
CA GLY A 8 -21.57 0.78 -5.93
C GLY A 8 -20.86 -0.14 -6.91
N GLY A 9 -20.50 0.38 -8.09
CA GLY A 9 -19.76 -0.37 -9.08
C GLY A 9 -18.46 -0.90 -8.49
N ASN A 10 -18.25 -2.21 -8.62
CA ASN A 10 -17.02 -2.91 -8.22
C ASN A 10 -15.84 -2.55 -9.13
N THR A 11 -15.45 -1.28 -9.16
CA THR A 11 -14.10 -0.90 -9.57
C THR A 11 -13.23 -1.04 -8.33
N ILE A 12 -12.41 -2.09 -8.27
CA ILE A 12 -11.40 -2.30 -7.22
C ILE A 12 -10.34 -1.21 -7.41
N THR A 13 -10.58 -0.01 -6.89
CA THR A 13 -9.65 1.14 -6.94
C THR A 13 -8.63 1.11 -5.82
N GLY A 14 -8.75 0.15 -4.88
CA GLY A 14 -7.88 0.00 -3.72
C GLY A 14 -7.77 -1.45 -3.25
N LEU A 15 -6.78 -1.71 -2.41
CA LEU A 15 -6.50 -3.02 -1.82
C LEU A 15 -7.28 -3.15 -0.50
N ASN A 16 -8.26 -4.05 -0.43
CA ASN A 16 -9.14 -4.21 0.74
C ASN A 16 -8.60 -5.26 1.74
N PHE A 17 -8.39 -4.84 2.99
CA PHE A 17 -7.89 -5.60 4.13
C PHE A 17 -9.03 -5.86 5.13
N GLU A 18 -10.04 -6.63 4.73
CA GLU A 18 -11.17 -6.98 5.61
C GLU A 18 -10.76 -7.91 6.77
N LYS A 19 -9.61 -8.59 6.64
CA LYS A 19 -8.99 -9.50 7.63
C LYS A 19 -7.47 -9.33 7.60
N LYS A 20 -6.73 -10.22 8.28
CA LYS A 20 -5.28 -10.38 8.15
C LYS A 20 -4.90 -10.95 6.76
N VAL A 21 -5.33 -10.26 5.71
CA VAL A 21 -5.07 -10.59 4.31
C VAL A 21 -3.71 -10.02 3.95
N ASP A 22 -3.01 -10.77 3.12
CA ASP A 22 -1.64 -10.56 2.71
C ASP A 22 -1.56 -9.51 1.57
N PHE A 23 -0.74 -8.46 1.71
CA PHE A 23 -0.67 -7.35 0.74
C PHE A 23 -0.32 -7.80 -0.69
N GLN A 24 0.62 -8.74 -0.84
CA GLN A 24 0.98 -9.30 -2.14
C GLN A 24 -0.16 -10.10 -2.75
N ASP A 25 -0.94 -10.82 -1.96
CA ASP A 25 -2.12 -11.53 -2.46
C ASP A 25 -3.23 -10.55 -2.88
N LEU A 26 -3.40 -9.43 -2.16
CA LEU A 26 -4.30 -8.36 -2.60
C LEU A 26 -3.84 -7.76 -3.94
N LEU A 27 -2.54 -7.50 -4.12
CA LEU A 27 -2.02 -6.99 -5.39
C LEU A 27 -2.23 -7.97 -6.55
N LYS A 28 -1.99 -9.28 -6.34
CA LYS A 28 -2.21 -10.31 -7.37
C LYS A 28 -3.68 -10.41 -7.79
N ALA A 29 -4.61 -10.08 -6.92
CA ALA A 29 -6.04 -10.11 -7.21
C ALA A 29 -6.49 -8.93 -8.10
N VAL A 30 -5.70 -7.87 -8.23
CA VAL A 30 -6.02 -6.71 -9.06
C VAL A 30 -5.77 -7.05 -10.54
N PRO A 31 -6.77 -6.90 -11.43
CA PRO A 31 -6.60 -7.16 -12.85
C PRO A 31 -5.45 -6.35 -13.47
N GLY A 32 -4.60 -7.03 -14.24
CA GLY A 32 -3.42 -6.42 -14.90
C GLY A 32 -2.14 -6.49 -14.07
N TYR A 33 -2.23 -6.82 -12.77
CA TYR A 33 -1.07 -7.02 -11.92
C TYR A 33 -0.54 -8.45 -11.96
N ALA A 34 0.78 -8.59 -11.92
CA ALA A 34 1.46 -9.87 -11.72
C ALA A 34 2.66 -9.68 -10.79
N LEU A 35 2.85 -10.64 -9.88
CA LEU A 35 4.01 -10.68 -8.98
C LEU A 35 4.93 -11.82 -9.39
N LYS A 36 6.18 -11.51 -9.72
CA LYS A 36 7.17 -12.49 -10.21
C LYS A 36 8.52 -12.27 -9.54
N LYS A 37 9.27 -13.35 -9.30
CA LYS A 37 10.69 -13.22 -8.90
C LYS A 37 11.48 -12.64 -10.06
N ILE A 38 12.42 -11.76 -9.76
CA ILE A 38 13.39 -11.24 -10.73
C ILE A 38 14.74 -11.88 -10.41
N SER A 39 15.43 -12.42 -11.43
CA SER A 39 16.71 -13.09 -11.20
C SER A 39 17.72 -12.13 -10.59
N HIS A 40 18.48 -12.60 -9.60
CA HIS A 40 19.50 -11.82 -8.87
C HIS A 40 18.98 -10.53 -8.20
N LYS A 41 17.68 -10.41 -7.97
CA LYS A 41 17.06 -9.26 -7.29
C LYS A 41 16.29 -9.72 -6.05
N ALA A 42 16.43 -8.99 -4.95
CA ALA A 42 15.69 -9.23 -3.73
C ALA A 42 14.18 -8.94 -3.89
N GLY A 43 13.35 -9.68 -3.14
CA GLY A 43 11.90 -9.52 -3.14
C GLY A 43 11.21 -9.99 -4.42
N LEU A 44 10.00 -9.50 -4.65
CA LEU A 44 9.21 -9.77 -5.85
C LEU A 44 9.08 -8.51 -6.70
N GLY A 45 9.23 -8.65 -8.02
CA GLY A 45 8.82 -7.63 -8.97
C GLY A 45 7.30 -7.58 -9.06
N VAL A 46 6.75 -6.37 -9.01
CA VAL A 46 5.33 -6.05 -9.23
C VAL A 46 5.21 -5.47 -10.63
N PHE A 47 4.54 -6.21 -11.49
CA PHE A 47 4.33 -5.85 -12.89
C PHE A 47 2.89 -5.41 -13.09
N PHE A 48 2.68 -4.36 -13.88
CA PHE A 48 1.38 -3.97 -14.40
C PHE A 48 1.46 -4.02 -15.93
N GLU A 49 0.64 -4.84 -16.57
CA GLU A 49 0.66 -5.04 -18.03
C GLU A 49 2.09 -5.30 -18.55
N ASP A 50 2.76 -6.27 -17.92
CA ASP A 50 4.15 -6.70 -18.17
C ASP A 50 5.24 -5.63 -17.95
N THR A 51 4.88 -4.43 -17.51
CA THR A 51 5.83 -3.38 -17.13
C THR A 51 6.14 -3.46 -15.63
N LEU A 52 7.42 -3.49 -15.27
CA LEU A 52 7.84 -3.47 -13.85
C LEU A 52 7.54 -2.08 -13.25
N VAL A 53 6.63 -2.02 -12.28
CA VAL A 53 6.20 -0.76 -11.66
C VAL A 53 6.69 -0.59 -10.22
N ALA A 54 6.94 -1.70 -9.52
CA ALA A 54 7.43 -1.68 -8.15
C ALA A 54 8.18 -2.97 -7.79
N ARG A 55 8.89 -2.95 -6.65
CA ARG A 55 9.40 -4.15 -5.97
C ARG A 55 8.75 -4.26 -4.59
N CYS A 56 8.28 -5.45 -4.25
CA CYS A 56 7.74 -5.73 -2.92
C CYS A 56 8.73 -6.57 -2.12
N PHE A 57 8.96 -6.17 -0.87
CA PHE A 57 9.86 -6.81 0.06
C PHE A 57 9.12 -7.23 1.33
N ARG A 58 9.36 -8.46 1.79
CA ARG A 58 8.86 -8.97 3.06
C ARG A 58 9.97 -9.34 3.99
N LYS A 59 9.83 -8.94 5.26
CA LYS A 59 10.71 -9.38 6.34
C LYS A 59 12.19 -9.22 5.96
N GLN A 60 12.87 -10.31 5.63
CA GLN A 60 14.29 -10.31 5.29
C GLN A 60 14.60 -9.81 3.88
N ASP A 61 13.64 -9.81 2.95
CA ASP A 61 13.90 -9.39 1.57
C ASP A 61 14.28 -7.90 1.47
N PHE A 62 13.81 -7.07 2.41
CA PHE A 62 14.24 -5.68 2.47
C PHE A 62 15.73 -5.57 2.80
N TYR A 63 16.24 -6.41 3.70
CA TYR A 63 17.67 -6.44 4.03
C TYR A 63 18.53 -7.03 2.93
N LYS A 64 18.00 -8.01 2.19
CA LYS A 64 18.66 -8.49 0.96
C LYS A 64 18.72 -7.40 -0.11
N PHE A 65 17.70 -6.55 -0.20
CA PHE A 65 17.73 -5.37 -1.07
C PHE A 65 18.80 -4.37 -0.62
N LEU A 66 18.92 -4.11 0.67
CA LEU A 66 20.01 -3.26 1.18
C LEU A 66 21.39 -3.84 0.83
N GLU A 67 21.57 -5.15 1.00
CA GLU A 67 22.82 -5.85 0.63
C GLU A 67 23.08 -5.78 -0.89
N GLU A 68 22.05 -5.97 -1.72
CA GLU A 68 22.11 -5.82 -3.18
C GLU A 68 22.59 -4.42 -3.59
N GLU A 69 22.19 -3.39 -2.85
CA GLU A 69 22.58 -1.99 -3.07
C GLU A 69 23.85 -1.59 -2.28
N ASN A 70 24.61 -2.56 -1.76
CA ASN A 70 25.84 -2.36 -0.99
C ASN A 70 25.68 -1.51 0.30
N ILE A 71 24.51 -1.58 0.93
CA ILE A 71 24.20 -0.87 2.18
C ILE A 71 24.42 -1.80 3.39
N ASN A 72 25.44 -1.49 4.20
CA ASN A 72 25.68 -2.17 5.47
C ASN A 72 24.80 -1.60 6.60
N TRP A 73 23.59 -2.14 6.74
CA TRP A 73 22.62 -1.68 7.75
C TRP A 73 23.14 -1.76 9.20
N GLN A 74 24.08 -2.67 9.51
CA GLN A 74 24.60 -2.88 10.88
C GLN A 74 25.44 -1.71 11.37
N GLN A 75 26.01 -0.93 10.44
CA GLN A 75 26.73 0.31 10.77
C GLN A 75 25.77 1.49 10.96
N MET A 76 24.51 1.35 10.56
CA MET A 76 23.52 2.43 10.56
C MET A 76 22.52 2.30 11.70
N LEU A 77 22.08 1.08 12.03
CA LEU A 77 21.08 0.82 13.06
C LEU A 77 21.61 -0.14 14.13
N SER A 78 21.23 0.12 15.38
CA SER A 78 21.52 -0.77 16.51
C SER A 78 20.59 -1.99 16.56
N LYS A 79 19.42 -1.93 15.91
CA LYS A 79 18.45 -3.03 15.89
C LYS A 79 17.72 -3.09 14.54
N ARG A 80 17.52 -4.33 14.07
CA ARG A 80 16.79 -4.64 12.85
C ARG A 80 15.29 -4.29 13.01
N LEU A 81 14.72 -3.68 11.98
CA LEU A 81 13.29 -3.38 11.85
C LEU A 81 12.72 -4.23 10.72
N LEU A 82 11.68 -5.01 10.99
CA LEU A 82 11.03 -5.82 9.98
C LEU A 82 9.67 -5.21 9.67
N PRO A 83 9.45 -4.70 8.44
CA PRO A 83 8.12 -4.24 8.04
C PRO A 83 7.23 -5.46 7.78
N ASP A 84 5.91 -5.28 7.94
CA ASP A 84 4.93 -6.28 7.49
C ASP A 84 5.06 -6.44 5.97
N ASP A 85 4.95 -5.32 5.24
CA ASP A 85 5.25 -5.22 3.83
C ASP A 85 5.99 -3.91 3.51
N ALA A 86 6.89 -3.96 2.54
CA ALA A 86 7.52 -2.79 1.97
C ALA A 86 7.38 -2.79 0.44
N LEU A 87 7.10 -1.64 -0.15
CA LEU A 87 6.90 -1.47 -1.59
C LEU A 87 7.75 -0.32 -2.10
N LEU A 88 8.77 -0.64 -2.89
CA LEU A 88 9.55 0.37 -3.62
C LEU A 88 8.89 0.64 -4.96
N VAL A 89 8.25 1.80 -5.09
CA VAL A 89 7.62 2.26 -6.33
C VAL A 89 8.66 2.98 -7.17
N ILE A 90 9.05 2.34 -8.28
CA ILE A 90 10.24 2.71 -9.05
C ILE A 90 10.09 4.12 -9.63
N VAL A 91 8.95 4.41 -10.27
CA VAL A 91 8.69 5.70 -10.93
C VAL A 91 8.63 6.89 -9.96
N ARG A 92 8.47 6.63 -8.65
CA ARG A 92 8.41 7.67 -7.61
C ARG A 92 9.68 7.74 -6.76
N GLU A 93 10.61 6.81 -6.94
CA GLU A 93 11.78 6.64 -6.07
C GLU A 93 11.39 6.64 -4.59
N THR A 94 10.26 6.00 -4.28
CA THR A 94 9.63 6.05 -2.95
C THR A 94 9.42 4.63 -2.41
N LEU A 95 9.97 4.39 -1.23
CA LEU A 95 9.73 3.20 -0.42
C LEU A 95 8.54 3.44 0.51
N PHE A 96 7.46 2.71 0.26
CA PHE A 96 6.32 2.64 1.16
C PHE A 96 6.53 1.54 2.19
N ILE A 97 6.49 1.89 3.47
CA ILE A 97 6.42 0.94 4.58
C ILE A 97 4.96 0.81 4.96
N ILE A 98 4.41 -0.39 4.79
CA ILE A 98 2.99 -0.68 5.00
C ILE A 98 2.88 -1.56 6.24
N GLU A 99 2.19 -1.07 7.26
CA GLU A 99 1.92 -1.85 8.47
C GLU A 99 0.43 -2.00 8.72
N VAL A 100 -0.02 -3.24 8.76
CA VAL A 100 -1.44 -3.56 8.97
C VAL A 100 -1.69 -3.70 10.47
N LYS A 101 -2.67 -2.96 10.99
CA LYS A 101 -3.11 -3.07 12.39
C LYS A 101 -4.59 -3.46 12.41
N TYR A 102 -4.83 -4.62 13.01
CA TYR A 102 -6.16 -5.18 13.20
C TYR A 102 -6.40 -5.39 14.68
N GLN A 103 -7.52 -4.89 15.18
CA GLN A 103 -7.89 -4.98 16.60
C GLN A 103 -9.39 -5.25 16.75
N GLN A 104 -9.77 -6.06 17.75
CA GLN A 104 -11.18 -6.40 18.04
C GLN A 104 -11.57 -6.18 19.50
N VAL A 105 -10.59 -6.07 20.39
CA VAL A 105 -10.76 -5.84 21.83
C VAL A 105 -9.69 -4.86 22.29
N ALA A 106 -9.90 -4.17 23.42
CA ALA A 106 -8.88 -3.30 24.00
C ALA A 106 -7.58 -4.11 24.30
N GLY A 107 -6.42 -3.52 24.04
CA GLY A 107 -5.14 -4.21 24.26
C GLY A 107 -3.91 -3.39 23.87
N SER A 108 -2.72 -3.98 24.03
CA SER A 108 -1.40 -3.32 23.88
C SER A 108 -1.03 -2.83 22.47
N VAL A 109 -1.97 -2.83 21.53
CA VAL A 109 -1.77 -2.26 20.18
C VAL A 109 -1.89 -0.73 20.23
N ASP A 110 -2.61 -0.19 21.22
CA ASP A 110 -2.98 1.22 21.28
C ASP A 110 -1.76 2.15 21.41
N GLU A 111 -0.73 1.76 22.18
CA GLU A 111 0.51 2.52 22.33
C GLU A 111 1.39 2.48 21.06
N LYS A 112 1.25 1.46 20.22
CA LYS A 112 2.20 1.20 19.13
C LYS A 112 2.02 2.13 17.93
N LEU A 113 0.86 2.76 17.79
CA LEU A 113 0.59 3.72 16.70
C LEU A 113 1.52 4.94 16.77
N GLN A 114 1.98 5.29 17.97
CA GLN A 114 2.89 6.43 18.19
C GLN A 114 4.33 6.14 17.69
N THR A 115 4.68 4.88 17.43
CA THR A 115 6.05 4.50 17.05
C THR A 115 6.38 4.71 15.56
N CYS A 116 5.39 5.13 14.75
CA CYS A 116 5.55 5.31 13.31
C CYS A 116 6.68 6.27 12.95
N ASP A 117 6.79 7.42 13.63
CA ASP A 117 7.81 8.43 13.34
C ASP A 117 9.23 7.86 13.50
N PHE A 118 9.49 7.20 14.63
CA PHE A 118 10.78 6.57 14.89
C PHE A 118 11.11 5.54 13.80
N LYS A 119 10.17 4.64 13.50
CA LYS A 119 10.36 3.61 12.46
C LYS A 119 10.62 4.23 11.09
N ARG A 120 9.81 5.20 10.66
CA ARG A 120 9.96 5.92 9.38
C ARG A 120 11.35 6.54 9.27
N LYS A 121 11.82 7.23 10.33
CA LYS A 121 13.16 7.83 10.38
C LYS A 121 14.28 6.79 10.26
N GLN A 122 14.11 5.59 10.84
CA GLN A 122 15.10 4.51 10.69
C GLN A 122 15.12 3.95 9.26
N TYR A 123 13.97 3.72 8.64
CA TYR A 123 13.91 3.31 7.23
C TYR A 123 14.51 4.37 6.32
N LEU A 124 14.20 5.64 6.56
CA LEU A 124 14.80 6.77 5.82
C LEU A 124 16.31 6.78 5.96
N LYS A 125 16.84 6.57 7.17
CA LYS A 125 18.28 6.46 7.40
C LYS A 125 18.89 5.34 6.55
N LEU A 126 18.27 4.17 6.48
CA LEU A 126 18.77 3.02 5.71
C LEU A 126 18.84 3.29 4.21
N VAL A 127 17.86 3.99 3.64
CA VAL A 127 17.77 4.20 2.19
C VAL A 127 18.27 5.58 1.73
N ALA A 128 18.65 6.46 2.66
CA ALA A 128 19.19 7.79 2.36
C ALA A 128 20.39 7.77 1.38
N PRO A 129 21.35 6.82 1.45
CA PRO A 129 22.44 6.76 0.47
C PRO A 129 21.98 6.48 -0.97
N LEU A 130 20.78 5.94 -1.13
CA LEU A 130 20.18 5.62 -2.44
C LEU A 130 19.32 6.77 -2.98
N GLY A 131 19.16 7.87 -2.24
CA GLY A 131 18.28 8.99 -2.61
C GLY A 131 16.78 8.66 -2.56
N ILE A 132 16.40 7.50 -1.99
CA ILE A 132 15.02 7.02 -1.95
C ILE A 132 14.23 7.74 -0.86
N LYS A 133 13.02 8.18 -1.19
CA LYS A 133 12.05 8.74 -0.23
C LYS A 133 11.38 7.64 0.57
N VAL A 134 10.92 7.93 1.78
CA VAL A 134 10.20 6.97 2.61
C VAL A 134 8.85 7.53 3.05
N GLU A 135 7.79 6.78 2.71
CA GLU A 135 6.43 7.00 3.18
C GLU A 135 6.04 5.85 4.11
N TYR A 136 5.50 6.16 5.28
CA TYR A 136 5.06 5.16 6.25
C TYR A 136 3.54 5.22 6.37
N VAL A 137 2.86 4.11 6.15
CA VAL A 137 1.39 4.04 6.18
C VAL A 137 0.90 2.89 7.05
N TYR A 138 -0.06 3.21 7.92
CA TYR A 138 -0.87 2.21 8.59
C TYR A 138 -2.10 1.85 7.75
N VAL A 139 -2.41 0.57 7.66
CA VAL A 139 -3.74 0.11 7.27
C VAL A 139 -4.45 -0.34 8.55
N LEU A 140 -5.47 0.42 8.94
CA LEU A 140 -6.20 0.26 10.20
C LEU A 140 -7.57 -0.35 9.93
N ASN A 141 -8.06 -1.24 10.79
CA ASN A 141 -9.45 -1.65 10.75
C ASN A 141 -10.38 -0.65 11.46
N ASP A 142 -11.69 -0.84 11.33
CA ASP A 142 -12.72 0.06 11.89
C ASP A 142 -12.65 0.28 13.40
N TRP A 143 -12.00 -0.63 14.15
CA TRP A 143 -11.75 -0.47 15.58
C TRP A 143 -11.09 0.87 15.92
N PHE A 144 -10.15 1.32 15.09
CA PHE A 144 -9.40 2.56 15.31
C PHE A 144 -10.18 3.83 14.95
N LYS A 145 -11.45 3.71 14.53
CA LYS A 145 -12.35 4.87 14.31
C LYS A 145 -12.97 5.39 15.61
N GLN A 146 -12.77 4.71 16.73
CA GLN A 146 -13.29 5.16 18.03
C GLN A 146 -12.71 6.54 18.39
N PRO A 147 -13.50 7.43 19.04
CA PRO A 147 -13.06 8.79 19.35
C PRO A 147 -11.77 8.87 20.19
N SER A 148 -11.47 7.84 20.99
CA SER A 148 -10.25 7.73 21.79
C SER A 148 -8.96 7.70 20.97
N TYR A 149 -9.01 7.37 19.68
CA TYR A 149 -7.83 7.35 18.81
C TYR A 149 -7.58 8.68 18.10
N LYS A 150 -8.43 9.70 18.28
CA LYS A 150 -8.32 10.99 17.59
C LYS A 150 -6.91 11.58 17.71
N ASP A 151 -6.41 11.72 18.93
CA ASP A 151 -5.14 12.40 19.19
C ASP A 151 -3.95 11.66 18.57
N VAL A 152 -3.95 10.32 18.64
CA VAL A 152 -2.87 9.51 18.03
C VAL A 152 -2.95 9.51 16.51
N LEU A 153 -4.14 9.55 15.92
CA LEU A 153 -4.31 9.66 14.47
C LEU A 153 -3.90 11.05 13.95
N GLU A 154 -4.19 12.12 14.69
CA GLU A 154 -3.69 13.47 14.40
C GLU A 154 -2.16 13.53 14.53
N TYR A 155 -1.59 12.87 15.54
CA TYR A 155 -0.14 12.74 15.68
C TYR A 155 0.51 12.00 14.50
N VAL A 156 -0.07 10.90 14.02
CA VAL A 156 0.44 10.15 12.85
C VAL A 156 0.61 11.09 11.64
N HIS A 157 -0.39 11.93 11.36
CA HIS A 157 -0.30 12.90 10.26
C HIS A 157 0.74 13.99 10.51
N SER A 158 0.85 14.49 11.75
CA SER A 158 1.79 15.59 12.07
C SER A 158 3.26 15.19 11.94
N VAL A 159 3.57 13.88 11.99
CA VAL A 159 4.92 13.33 11.84
C VAL A 159 5.20 12.74 10.45
N ASN A 160 4.43 13.16 9.44
CA ASN A 160 4.53 12.69 8.05
C ASN A 160 4.45 11.15 7.94
N CYS A 161 3.59 10.55 8.75
CA CYS A 161 3.11 9.19 8.56
C CYS A 161 1.64 9.25 8.14
N HIS A 162 1.13 8.16 7.58
CA HIS A 162 -0.21 8.12 7.03
C HIS A 162 -0.99 6.98 7.63
N TYR A 163 -2.31 7.06 7.54
CA TYR A 163 -3.17 5.89 7.75
C TYR A 163 -4.30 5.87 6.74
N LYS A 164 -4.80 4.67 6.47
CA LYS A 164 -6.03 4.41 5.73
C LYS A 164 -6.85 3.35 6.46
N PHE A 165 -8.16 3.42 6.34
CA PHE A 165 -9.07 2.47 6.98
C PHE A 165 -9.50 1.39 5.99
N ASN A 166 -9.23 0.13 6.33
CA ASN A 166 -9.56 -1.09 5.60
C ASN A 166 -9.04 -1.19 4.16
N GLU A 167 -8.66 -0.09 3.50
CA GLU A 167 -8.20 -0.10 2.13
C GLU A 167 -6.92 0.70 1.94
N LEU A 168 -6.11 0.33 0.96
CA LEU A 168 -4.98 1.13 0.50
C LEU A 168 -5.14 1.42 -0.99
N PRO A 169 -5.50 2.67 -1.38
CA PRO A 169 -5.70 3.02 -2.79
C PRO A 169 -4.42 2.86 -3.61
N LEU A 170 -4.51 2.23 -4.78
CA LEU A 170 -3.36 2.03 -5.67
C LEU A 170 -2.79 3.36 -6.17
N SER A 171 -3.67 4.33 -6.47
CA SER A 171 -3.30 5.68 -6.89
C SER A 171 -2.51 6.44 -5.81
N TRP A 172 -2.79 6.20 -4.53
CA TRP A 172 -2.06 6.79 -3.42
C TRP A 172 -0.62 6.26 -3.38
N LEU A 173 -0.43 4.95 -3.59
CA LEU A 173 0.89 4.33 -3.76
C LEU A 173 1.60 4.78 -5.04
N GLY A 174 0.89 5.38 -6.00
CA GLY A 174 1.44 5.71 -7.31
C GLY A 174 1.52 4.54 -8.27
N LEU A 175 0.72 3.52 -8.00
CA LEU A 175 0.58 2.35 -8.84
C LEU A 175 -0.49 2.63 -9.92
N PRO A 176 -0.26 2.19 -11.17
CA PRO A 176 -1.21 2.39 -12.25
C PRO A 176 -2.52 1.65 -12.00
N THR A 177 -3.61 2.14 -12.60
CA THR A 177 -4.89 1.43 -12.60
C THR A 177 -5.40 1.41 -14.02
N LYS A 178 -6.14 0.36 -14.40
CA LYS A 178 -6.93 0.42 -15.63
C LYS A 178 -7.94 1.55 -15.44
N GLN A 179 -7.81 2.63 -16.22
CA GLN A 179 -8.92 3.57 -16.33
C GLN A 179 -10.15 2.75 -16.77
N ALA A 180 -11.27 2.91 -16.06
CA ALA A 180 -12.51 2.34 -16.52
C ALA A 180 -12.73 2.86 -17.95
N MET A 181 -12.70 1.97 -18.93
CA MET A 181 -13.10 2.35 -20.29
C MET A 181 -14.53 2.90 -20.17
N PRO A 182 -14.81 4.13 -20.66
CA PRO A 182 -16.20 4.56 -20.75
C PRO A 182 -16.94 3.52 -21.58
N ALA A 183 -18.12 3.12 -21.10
CA ALA A 183 -18.97 2.16 -21.81
C ALA A 183 -19.07 2.58 -23.28
N PRO A 184 -18.95 1.65 -24.25
CA PRO A 184 -19.07 2.01 -25.65
C PRO A 184 -20.39 2.74 -25.85
N VAL A 185 -20.32 4.00 -26.27
CA VAL A 185 -21.50 4.77 -26.66
C VAL A 185 -22.06 4.08 -27.89
N ILE A 186 -23.08 3.24 -27.69
CA ILE A 186 -23.83 2.64 -28.79
C ILE A 186 -24.55 3.80 -29.47
N PRO A 187 -24.23 4.16 -30.72
CA PRO A 187 -24.96 5.21 -31.40
C PRO A 187 -26.41 4.74 -31.57
N SER A 188 -27.36 5.49 -31.02
CA SER A 188 -28.78 5.27 -31.24
C SER A 188 -29.04 5.38 -32.73
N ARG A 189 -29.38 4.25 -33.37
CA ARG A 189 -29.88 4.25 -34.74
C ARG A 189 -31.26 4.93 -34.74
N THR A 190 -31.29 6.23 -34.98
CA THR A 190 -32.48 6.88 -35.49
C THR A 190 -32.62 6.49 -36.96
N GLY A 191 -33.47 5.51 -37.22
CA GLY A 191 -33.86 5.15 -38.58
C GLY A 191 -34.61 6.32 -39.24
N PRO A 192 -34.48 6.51 -40.57
CA PRO A 192 -35.21 7.55 -41.27
C PRO A 192 -36.70 7.20 -41.29
N THR A 193 -37.53 8.12 -40.79
CA THR A 193 -38.98 8.06 -40.99
C THR A 193 -39.26 8.44 -42.44
N VAL A 194 -39.69 7.47 -43.22
CA VAL A 194 -40.19 7.68 -44.59
C VAL A 194 -41.65 8.12 -44.48
N SER A 195 -41.94 9.32 -44.97
CA SER A 195 -43.26 9.76 -45.39
C SER A 195 -43.11 10.95 -46.32
#